data_AF-A0AAV7RFR3-F1
#
_entry.id   AF-A0AAV7RFR3-F1
#
_cell.length_a   1.000
_cell.length_b   1.000
_cell.length_c   1.000
_cell.angle_alpha   90.00
_cell.angle_beta   90.00
_cell.angle_gamma   90.00
#
_symmetry.space_group_name_H-M   'P 1'
#
loop_
_entity.id
_entity.type
_entity.pdbx_description
1 polymer ?
#
loop_
_entity_poly.entity_id
_entity_poly.type
_entity_poly.pdbx_seq_one_letter_code
_entity_poly.pdbx_strand_id
1 'polypeptide(L)'
;MATDPSEVCQDKAEELYNEAHGRTRRSIEPTFDLLKARFQCLHMTGGSLFHSPKKVCQIIVACCMLHNLALRRQVPFLQEDGPVGDVVAAVEPVDSEDEEAEEEDIDNRNTVILQYFQ
;
A
#
# COMPACT_ATOMS: atom_id res chain seq x y z
N MET A 1 -20.81 32.17 26.06
CA MET A 1 -20.96 31.53 24.73
C MET A 1 -19.63 30.87 24.43
N ALA A 2 -19.51 29.59 24.73
CA ALA A 2 -18.37 28.79 24.30
C ALA A 2 -18.74 28.25 22.92
N THR A 3 -18.08 28.75 21.89
CA THR A 3 -18.07 28.12 20.57
C THR A 3 -17.24 26.84 20.70
N ASP A 4 -17.87 25.71 20.40
CA ASP A 4 -17.26 24.38 20.40
C ASP A 4 -16.09 24.36 19.38
N PRO A 5 -14.89 23.87 19.75
CA PRO A 5 -13.75 23.79 18.82
C PRO A 5 -13.97 22.90 17.59
N SER A 6 -15.08 22.15 17.53
CA SER A 6 -15.39 21.23 16.44
C SER A 6 -16.17 21.84 15.25
N GLU A 7 -16.61 23.10 15.31
CA GLU A 7 -17.26 23.80 14.18
C GLU A 7 -16.27 24.55 13.29
N VAL A 8 -15.17 23.91 12.90
CA VAL A 8 -14.43 24.35 11.71
C VAL A 8 -15.08 23.68 10.52
N CYS A 9 -15.58 24.49 9.58
CA CYS A 9 -16.16 24.10 8.30
C CYS A 9 -15.17 23.23 7.49
N GLN A 10 -15.14 21.92 7.78
CA GLN A 10 -14.33 20.88 7.10
C GLN A 10 -15.17 20.05 6.11
N ASP A 11 -16.50 20.20 6.11
CA ASP A 11 -17.42 19.19 5.57
C ASP A 11 -17.27 18.86 4.07
N LYS A 12 -17.32 19.84 3.15
CA LYS A 12 -17.52 19.45 1.73
C LYS A 12 -16.27 18.96 1.02
N ALA A 13 -15.14 19.62 1.23
CA ALA A 13 -13.87 19.25 0.62
C ALA A 13 -13.37 17.90 1.14
N GLU A 14 -13.53 17.68 2.44
CA GLU A 14 -13.21 16.42 3.08
C GLU A 14 -14.13 15.28 2.61
N GLU A 15 -15.44 15.52 2.46
CA GLU A 15 -16.36 14.56 1.84
C GLU A 15 -15.91 14.13 0.44
N LEU A 16 -15.57 15.10 -0.43
CA LEU A 16 -15.15 14.82 -1.80
C LEU A 16 -13.81 14.06 -1.83
N TYR A 17 -12.87 14.44 -0.96
CA TYR A 17 -11.63 13.70 -0.78
C TYR A 17 -11.90 12.26 -0.34
N ASN A 18 -12.72 12.06 0.69
CA ASN A 18 -13.05 10.74 1.22
C ASN A 18 -13.77 9.87 0.18
N GLU A 19 -14.65 10.45 -0.63
CA GLU A 19 -15.30 9.75 -1.75
C GLU A 19 -14.27 9.33 -2.81
N ALA A 20 -13.42 10.24 -3.27
CA ALA A 20 -12.38 9.97 -4.26
C ALA A 20 -11.35 8.95 -3.76
N HIS A 21 -10.94 9.09 -2.50
CA HIS A 21 -10.04 8.17 -1.81
C HIS A 21 -10.68 6.78 -1.70
N GLY A 22 -11.93 6.70 -1.27
CA GLY A 22 -12.69 5.45 -1.17
C GLY A 22 -12.89 4.77 -2.53
N ARG A 23 -13.17 5.53 -3.59
CA ARG A 23 -13.25 5.00 -4.96
C ARG A 23 -11.92 4.41 -5.42
N THR A 24 -10.82 5.10 -5.15
CA THR A 24 -9.47 4.62 -5.48
C THR A 24 -9.16 3.35 -4.71
N ARG A 25 -9.41 3.33 -3.40
CA ARG A 25 -9.21 2.19 -2.50
C ARG A 25 -9.95 0.94 -2.99
N ARG A 26 -11.23 1.07 -3.34
CA ARG A 26 -12.06 -0.02 -3.88
C ARG A 26 -11.50 -0.65 -5.17
N SER A 27 -10.75 0.13 -5.97
CA SER A 27 -10.13 -0.39 -7.19
C SER A 27 -8.78 -1.06 -6.93
N ILE A 28 -8.00 -0.55 -5.98
CA ILE A 28 -6.64 -1.06 -5.71
C ILE A 28 -6.65 -2.26 -4.76
N GLU A 29 -7.60 -2.35 -3.82
CA GLU A 29 -7.69 -3.45 -2.85
C GLU A 29 -7.70 -4.83 -3.52
N PRO A 30 -8.58 -5.13 -4.49
CA PRO A 30 -8.56 -6.43 -5.17
C PRO A 30 -7.25 -6.70 -5.92
N THR A 31 -6.61 -5.64 -6.41
CA THR A 31 -5.32 -5.76 -7.11
C THR A 31 -4.23 -6.17 -6.14
N PHE A 32 -4.19 -5.57 -4.95
CA PHE A 32 -3.24 -5.96 -3.90
C PHE A 32 -3.48 -7.38 -3.40
N ASP A 33 -4.73 -7.82 -3.28
CA ASP A 33 -5.03 -9.19 -2.89
C ASP A 33 -4.51 -10.20 -3.92
N LEU A 34 -4.72 -9.93 -5.22
CA LEU A 34 -4.16 -10.76 -6.30
C LEU A 34 -2.62 -10.75 -6.31
N LEU A 35 -1.99 -9.60 -6.05
CA LEU A 35 -0.54 -9.49 -5.98
C LEU A 35 0.01 -10.30 -4.81
N LYS A 36 -0.59 -10.20 -3.61
CA LYS A 36 -0.20 -10.99 -2.43
C LYS A 36 -0.36 -12.48 -2.65
N ALA A 37 -1.43 -12.89 -3.33
CA ALA A 37 -1.68 -14.29 -3.64
C ALA A 37 -0.69 -14.83 -4.70
N ARG A 38 -0.22 -13.97 -5.63
CA ARG A 38 0.74 -14.37 -6.68
C ARG A 38 2.19 -14.34 -6.20
N PHE A 39 2.54 -13.39 -5.35
CA PHE A 39 3.92 -13.10 -4.95
C PHE A 39 4.04 -13.24 -3.43
N GLN A 40 4.62 -14.37 -3.00
CA GLN A 40 4.79 -14.67 -1.58
C GLN A 40 5.63 -13.61 -0.83
N CYS A 41 6.52 -12.89 -1.52
CA CYS A 41 7.27 -11.77 -0.95
C CYS A 41 6.39 -10.58 -0.49
N LEU A 42 5.13 -10.52 -0.93
CA LEU A 42 4.15 -9.54 -0.46
C LEU A 42 3.20 -10.11 0.60
N HIS A 43 3.25 -11.43 0.81
CA HIS A 43 2.41 -12.12 1.78
C HIS A 43 3.07 -12.13 3.16
N MET A 44 2.27 -12.00 4.22
CA MET A 44 2.81 -11.91 5.60
C MET A 44 3.61 -13.14 6.02
N THR A 45 3.36 -14.32 5.43
CA THR A 45 4.16 -15.54 5.70
C THR A 45 5.46 -15.63 4.90
N GLY A 46 5.66 -14.83 3.84
CA GLY A 46 6.92 -14.76 3.08
C GLY A 46 7.97 -13.84 3.69
N GLY A 47 7.71 -13.33 4.90
CA GLY A 47 8.45 -12.26 5.55
C GLY A 47 7.75 -10.92 5.35
N SER A 48 7.48 -10.20 6.44
CA SER A 48 7.20 -8.76 6.32
C SER A 48 8.35 -8.11 5.55
N LEU A 49 8.07 -7.19 4.62
CA LEU A 49 9.12 -6.50 3.89
C LEU A 49 9.90 -5.62 4.88
N PHE A 50 11.01 -6.13 5.42
CA PHE A 50 11.91 -5.43 6.31
C PHE A 50 12.84 -4.50 5.51
N HIS A 51 12.26 -3.54 4.80
CA HIS A 51 13.02 -2.56 4.02
C HIS A 51 12.43 -1.16 4.20
N SER A 52 13.24 -0.12 3.98
CA SER A 52 12.74 1.25 3.87
C SER A 52 11.53 1.39 2.93
N PRO A 53 10.61 2.34 3.20
CA PRO A 53 9.43 2.57 2.36
C PRO A 53 9.76 2.73 0.87
N LYS A 54 10.89 3.39 0.57
CA LYS A 54 11.39 3.56 -0.80
C LYS A 54 11.66 2.23 -1.49
N LYS A 55 12.30 1.29 -0.79
CA LYS A 55 12.61 -0.04 -1.31
C LYS A 55 11.35 -0.89 -1.45
N VAL A 56 10.45 -0.81 -0.47
CA VAL A 56 9.13 -1.46 -0.55
C VAL A 56 8.37 -1.00 -1.79
N CYS A 57 8.32 0.31 -2.07
CA CYS A 57 7.71 0.86 -3.27
C CYS A 57 8.31 0.26 -4.56
N GLN A 58 9.63 0.10 -4.64
CA GLN A 58 10.28 -0.53 -5.80
C GLN A 58 9.86 -2.00 -5.97
N ILE A 59 9.76 -2.76 -4.88
CA ILE A 59 9.32 -4.15 -4.89
C ILE A 59 7.87 -4.26 -5.37
N ILE A 60 6.98 -3.42 -4.87
CA ILE A 60 5.57 -3.37 -5.30
C ILE A 60 5.47 -3.06 -6.79
N VAL A 61 6.22 -2.07 -7.29
CA VAL A 61 6.24 -1.72 -8.71
C VAL A 61 6.72 -2.89 -9.57
N ALA A 62 7.78 -3.59 -9.15
CA ALA A 62 8.26 -4.79 -9.83
C ALA A 62 7.18 -5.89 -9.89
N CYS A 63 6.47 -6.14 -8.79
CA CYS A 63 5.37 -7.11 -8.73
C CYS A 63 4.23 -6.74 -9.69
N CYS A 64 3.84 -5.47 -9.76
CA CYS A 64 2.84 -4.98 -10.72
C CYS A 64 3.26 -5.21 -12.18
N MET A 65 4.52 -4.91 -12.51
CA MET A 65 5.05 -5.13 -13.87
C MET A 65 5.04 -6.62 -14.23
N LEU A 66 5.49 -7.48 -13.32
CA LEU A 66 5.52 -8.93 -13.51
C LEU A 66 4.11 -9.51 -13.62
N HIS A 67 3.16 -9.03 -12.82
CA HIS A 67 1.75 -9.41 -12.91
C HIS A 67 1.17 -9.07 -14.28
N ASN A 68 1.38 -7.85 -14.76
CA ASN A 68 0.91 -7.40 -16.07
C ASN A 68 1.55 -8.22 -17.21
N LEU A 69 2.83 -8.55 -17.10
CA LEU A 69 3.50 -9.43 -18.06
C LEU A 69 2.88 -10.83 -18.05
N ALA A 70 2.61 -11.40 -16.87
CA ALA A 70 1.98 -12.70 -16.73
C ALA A 70 0.58 -12.74 -17.35
N LEU A 71 -0.24 -11.70 -17.14
CA LEU A 71 -1.55 -11.57 -17.78
C LEU A 71 -1.45 -11.57 -19.30
N ARG A 72 -0.52 -10.77 -19.86
CA ARG A 72 -0.30 -10.70 -21.32
C ARG A 72 0.18 -12.03 -21.91
N ARG A 73 0.92 -12.80 -21.13
CA ARG A 73 1.46 -14.11 -21.52
C ARG A 73 0.52 -15.27 -21.19
N GLN A 74 -0.66 -15.00 -20.61
CA GLN A 74 -1.62 -16.01 -20.15
C GLN A 74 -0.98 -17.05 -19.22
N VAL A 75 -0.01 -16.62 -18.41
CA VAL A 75 0.64 -17.51 -17.45
C VAL A 75 -0.39 -17.86 -16.38
N PRO A 76 -0.71 -19.17 -16.20
CA PRO A 76 -1.71 -19.58 -15.24
C PRO A 76 -1.35 -19.09 -13.84
N PHE A 77 -2.36 -18.72 -13.08
CA PHE A 77 -2.21 -18.44 -11.66
C PHE A 77 -2.11 -19.79 -10.95
N LEU A 78 -0.89 -20.15 -10.53
CA LEU A 78 -0.69 -21.33 -9.69
C LEU A 78 -1.01 -20.92 -8.25
N GLN A 79 -2.22 -21.25 -7.82
CA GLN A 79 -2.59 -21.15 -6.42
C GLN A 79 -2.00 -22.39 -5.73
N GLU A 80 -0.91 -22.21 -5.00
CA GLU A 80 -0.37 -23.27 -4.15
C GLU A 80 -1.32 -23.41 -2.93
N ASP A 81 -2.39 -24.19 -3.04
CA ASP A 81 -3.31 -24.55 -1.94
C ASP A 81 -2.66 -25.55 -0.94
N GLY A 82 -1.35 -25.44 -0.71
CA GLY A 82 -0.62 -26.26 0.24
C GLY A 82 -0.60 -25.61 1.63
N PRO A 83 -0.50 -26.38 2.72
CA PRO A 83 -0.17 -25.82 4.02
C PRO A 83 1.15 -25.06 3.85
N VAL A 84 1.13 -23.75 4.15
CA VAL A 84 2.34 -22.94 4.20
C VAL A 84 3.18 -23.51 5.34
N GLY A 85 4.06 -24.46 5.03
CA GLY A 85 5.07 -24.90 5.96
C GLY A 85 5.94 -23.69 6.26
N ASP A 86 6.16 -23.42 7.55
CA ASP A 86 7.14 -22.44 8.04
C ASP A 86 8.53 -22.79 7.48
N VAL A 87 8.82 -22.36 6.26
CA VAL A 87 10.17 -22.25 5.76
C VAL A 87 10.63 -20.86 6.15
N VAL A 88 11.14 -20.76 7.37
CA VAL A 88 12.05 -19.68 7.76
C VAL A 88 13.29 -19.80 6.88
N ALA A 89 13.20 -19.33 5.64
CA ALA A 89 14.36 -19.06 4.83
C ALA A 89 15.12 -17.96 5.59
N ALA A 90 16.24 -18.34 6.20
CA ALA A 90 17.18 -17.40 6.79
C ALA A 90 17.67 -16.49 5.66
N VAL A 91 16.97 -15.39 5.44
CA VAL A 91 17.44 -14.29 4.61
C VAL A 91 18.38 -13.52 5.52
N GLU A 92 19.69 -13.68 5.27
CA GLU A 92 20.73 -12.86 5.88
C GLU A 92 20.32 -11.39 5.75
N PRO A 93 20.36 -10.60 6.85
CA PRO A 93 20.00 -9.19 6.78
C PRO A 93 20.97 -8.51 5.82
N VAL A 94 20.42 -8.01 4.71
CA VAL A 94 21.15 -7.09 3.84
C VAL A 94 21.22 -5.78 4.60
N ASP A 95 22.40 -5.46 5.14
CA ASP A 95 22.71 -4.16 5.72
C ASP A 95 22.45 -3.08 4.66
N SER A 96 21.27 -2.47 4.73
CA SER A 96 20.96 -1.22 4.05
C SER A 96 20.63 -0.21 5.12
N GLU A 97 21.50 0.80 5.25
CA GLU A 97 21.28 1.98 6.09
C GLU A 97 19.91 2.57 5.76
N ASP A 98 18.93 2.38 6.65
CA ASP A 98 17.57 2.89 6.48
C ASP A 98 17.53 4.33 7.04
N GLU A 99 17.27 5.30 6.16
CA GLU A 99 16.88 6.67 6.53
C GLU A 99 15.52 6.64 7.24
N GLU A 100 15.45 7.27 8.41
CA GLU A 100 14.23 7.40 9.22
C GLU A 100 13.17 8.22 8.48
N ALA A 101 11.93 7.72 8.45
CA ALA A 101 10.80 8.43 7.84
C ALA A 101 10.29 9.53 8.78
N GLU A 102 10.31 10.78 8.33
CA GLU A 102 9.91 11.97 9.10
C GLU A 102 8.38 12.13 9.20
N GLU A 103 7.95 12.84 10.26
CA GLU A 103 6.58 13.04 10.78
C GLU A 103 5.64 13.87 9.87
N GLU A 104 5.93 14.01 8.56
CA GLU A 104 5.29 14.93 7.58
C GLU A 104 3.90 14.50 7.06
N ASP A 105 3.42 13.30 7.37
CA ASP A 105 2.28 12.70 6.64
C ASP A 105 0.91 13.37 6.90
N ILE A 106 0.69 13.97 8.08
CA ILE A 106 -0.63 14.54 8.44
C ILE A 106 -0.85 15.90 7.76
N ASP A 107 0.17 16.77 7.75
CA ASP A 107 0.08 18.11 7.15
C ASP A 107 -0.06 18.04 5.62
N ASN A 108 0.51 17.01 5.01
CA ASN A 108 0.36 16.74 3.58
C ASN A 108 -1.09 16.43 3.19
N ARG A 109 -1.81 15.63 4.00
CA ARG A 109 -3.22 15.30 3.72
C ARG A 109 -4.09 16.55 3.73
N ASN A 110 -3.97 17.37 4.77
CA ASN A 110 -4.79 18.58 4.92
C ASN A 110 -4.48 19.57 3.78
N THR A 111 -3.23 19.68 3.36
CA THR A 111 -2.81 20.48 2.20
C THR A 111 -3.47 20.00 0.91
N VAL A 112 -3.46 18.68 0.63
CA VAL A 112 -4.08 18.11 -0.57
C VAL A 112 -5.59 18.33 -0.62
N ILE A 113 -6.28 18.15 0.51
CA ILE A 113 -7.73 18.38 0.59
C ILE A 113 -8.08 19.82 0.19
N LEU A 114 -7.38 20.79 0.79
CA LEU A 114 -7.64 22.22 0.54
C LEU A 114 -7.22 22.69 -0.85
N GLN A 115 -6.19 22.09 -1.45
CA GLN A 115 -5.70 22.46 -2.77
C GLN A 115 -6.57 21.91 -3.91
N TYR A 116 -7.11 20.70 -3.76
CA TYR A 116 -7.73 19.96 -4.88
C TYR A 116 -9.25 19.77 -4.77
N PHE A 117 -9.85 19.89 -3.58
CA PHE A 117 -11.24 19.51 -3.33
C PHE A 117 -12.16 20.66 -2.85
N GLN A 118 -11.91 21.91 -3.28
CA GLN A 118 -12.68 23.10 -2.90
C GLN A 118 -14.16 23.09 -3.33
#